data_AF-A0A7H4PJ59-F1
#
_entry.id   AF-A0A7H4PJ59-F1
#
_cell.length_a   1.000
_cell.length_b   1.000
_cell.length_c   1.000
_cell.angle_alpha   90.00
_cell.angle_beta   90.00
_cell.angle_gamma   90.00
#
_symmetry.space_group_name_H-M   'P 1'
#
loop_
_entity.id
_entity.type
_entity.pdbx_description
1 polymer ?
#
loop_
_entity_poly.entity_id
_entity_poly.type
_entity_poly.pdbx_seq_one_letter_code
_entity_poly.pdbx_strand_id
1 'polypeptide(L)'
;MPRGWWGRAADVVLKEGRKLVLVPREMPLSTIHLENMLALSRMGVAMVPPMPAYYNHPKTIEDVTDHVVTRVLDQFGLEYHKARRWSGLRAVENVSQENE
;
A
#
# COMPACT_ATOMS: atom_id res chain seq x y z
N MET A 1 -6.71 -6.44 -29.24
CA MET A 1 -6.39 -5.54 -28.11
C MET A 1 -4.88 -5.32 -28.07
N PRO A 2 -4.35 -4.09 -28.05
CA PRO A 2 -2.90 -3.87 -28.01
C PRO A 2 -2.38 -4.17 -26.60
N ARG A 3 -1.71 -5.32 -26.44
CA ARG A 3 -1.31 -5.93 -25.15
C ARG A 3 -0.06 -5.30 -24.48
N GLY A 4 0.24 -4.02 -24.69
CA GLY A 4 1.56 -3.47 -24.30
C GLY A 4 1.58 -2.11 -23.61
N TRP A 5 0.47 -1.37 -23.55
CA TRP A 5 0.53 0.04 -23.12
C TRP A 5 0.79 0.20 -21.64
N TRP A 6 0.30 -0.72 -20.81
CA TRP A 6 0.58 -0.73 -19.37
C TRP A 6 2.07 -0.94 -19.08
N GLY A 7 2.68 -1.94 -19.74
CA GLY A 7 4.11 -2.20 -19.62
C GLY A 7 4.94 -1.02 -20.11
N ARG A 8 4.55 -0.42 -21.25
CA ARG A 8 5.23 0.76 -21.79
C ARG A 8 5.09 1.99 -20.89
N ALA A 9 3.91 2.22 -20.32
CA ALA A 9 3.70 3.32 -19.39
C ALA A 9 4.55 3.16 -18.12
N ALA A 10 4.61 1.95 -17.55
CA ALA A 10 5.46 1.66 -16.40
C ALA A 10 6.95 1.84 -16.73
N ASP A 11 7.40 1.38 -17.90
CA ASP A 11 8.76 1.58 -18.41
C ASP A 11 9.12 3.07 -18.55
N VAL A 12 8.18 3.88 -19.08
CA VAL A 12 8.37 5.34 -19.15
C VAL A 12 8.43 5.96 -17.76
N VAL A 13 7.57 5.56 -16.82
CA VAL A 13 7.61 6.07 -15.44
C VAL A 13 8.97 5.76 -14.79
N LEU A 14 9.47 4.53 -14.95
CA LEU A 14 10.75 4.10 -14.42
C LEU A 14 11.93 4.88 -15.03
N LYS A 15 12.02 4.97 -16.35
CA LYS A 15 13.16 5.63 -17.02
C LYS A 15 13.20 7.14 -16.77
N GLU A 16 12.05 7.77 -16.53
CA GLU A 16 11.95 9.20 -16.18
C GLU A 16 12.15 9.45 -14.67
N GLY A 17 12.50 8.44 -13.88
CA GLY A 17 12.71 8.56 -12.43
C GLY A 17 11.45 8.95 -11.66
N ARG A 18 10.27 8.67 -12.22
CA ARG A 18 8.98 9.00 -11.60
C ARG A 18 8.55 7.88 -10.66
N LYS A 19 7.74 8.24 -9.66
CA LYS A 19 7.23 7.29 -8.67
C LYS A 19 6.30 6.25 -9.32
N LEU A 20 6.64 4.98 -9.19
CA LEU A 20 5.81 3.83 -9.56
C LEU A 20 5.43 3.05 -8.31
N VAL A 21 4.15 2.71 -8.19
CA VAL A 21 3.61 1.88 -7.10
C VAL A 21 2.95 0.66 -7.73
N LEU A 22 3.29 -0.54 -7.25
CA LEU A 22 2.68 -1.79 -7.69
C LEU A 22 1.97 -2.48 -6.52
N VAL A 23 0.76 -2.97 -6.79
CA VAL A 23 -0.12 -3.65 -5.82
C VAL A 23 -0.31 -5.10 -6.28
N PRO A 24 0.70 -5.98 -6.11
CA PRO A 24 0.60 -7.36 -6.59
C PRO A 24 -0.35 -8.17 -5.69
N ARG A 25 -1.30 -8.89 -6.30
CA ARG A 25 -2.29 -9.70 -5.59
C ARG A 25 -2.20 -11.15 -6.08
N GLU A 26 -1.41 -11.95 -5.38
CA GLU A 26 -1.21 -13.37 -5.66
C GLU A 26 -0.88 -14.13 -4.36
N MET A 27 -1.24 -15.41 -4.27
CA MET A 27 -0.92 -16.28 -3.14
C MET A 27 -1.08 -17.77 -3.52
N PRO A 28 -0.06 -18.63 -3.31
CA PRO A 28 1.29 -18.34 -2.79
C PRO A 28 2.20 -17.66 -3.82
N LEU A 29 3.25 -17.01 -3.36
CA LEU A 29 4.25 -16.41 -4.23
C LEU A 29 5.27 -17.46 -4.67
N SER A 30 5.46 -17.58 -5.99
CA SER A 30 6.57 -18.36 -6.55
C SER A 30 7.89 -17.60 -6.39
N THR A 31 9.02 -18.30 -6.52
CA THR A 31 10.36 -17.67 -6.57
C THR A 31 10.44 -16.60 -7.66
N ILE A 32 9.82 -16.85 -8.82
CA ILE A 32 9.77 -15.89 -9.93
C ILE A 32 9.06 -14.59 -9.53
N HIS A 33 7.96 -14.69 -8.77
CA HIS A 33 7.28 -13.49 -8.27
C HIS A 33 8.20 -12.69 -7.36
N LEU A 34 8.88 -13.35 -6.42
CA LEU A 34 9.78 -12.71 -5.46
C LEU A 34 10.99 -12.06 -6.14
N GLU A 35 11.62 -12.73 -7.09
CA GLU A 35 12.75 -12.21 -7.85
C GLU A 35 12.37 -10.95 -8.65
N ASN A 36 11.23 -10.99 -9.35
CA ASN A 36 10.73 -9.85 -10.12
C ASN A 36 10.38 -8.66 -9.21
N MET A 37 9.69 -8.91 -8.09
CA MET A 37 9.35 -7.87 -7.13
C MET A 37 10.60 -7.27 -6.46
N LEU A 38 11.60 -8.10 -6.16
CA LEU A 38 12.87 -7.65 -5.61
C LEU A 38 13.64 -6.78 -6.61
N ALA A 39 13.69 -7.18 -7.88
CA ALA A 39 14.34 -6.40 -8.94
C ALA A 39 13.70 -5.00 -9.07
N LEU A 40 12.37 -4.93 -9.09
CA LEU A 40 11.64 -3.65 -9.18
C LEU A 40 11.81 -2.81 -7.91
N SER A 41 11.77 -3.44 -6.73
CA SER A 41 12.02 -2.76 -5.45
C SER A 41 13.40 -2.10 -5.40
N ARG A 42 14.44 -2.80 -5.90
CA ARG A 42 15.80 -2.25 -6.03
C ARG A 42 15.89 -1.05 -6.99
N MET A 43 14.97 -0.94 -7.93
CA MET A 43 14.85 0.20 -8.86
C MET A 43 14.02 1.36 -8.27
N GLY A 44 13.57 1.26 -7.02
CA GLY A 44 12.79 2.30 -6.35
C GLY A 44 11.27 2.21 -6.55
N VAL A 45 10.77 1.09 -7.10
CA VAL A 45 9.33 0.84 -7.19
C VAL A 45 8.78 0.48 -5.81
N ALA A 46 7.70 1.15 -5.40
CA ALA A 46 7.02 0.83 -4.15
C ALA A 46 6.13 -0.42 -4.32
N MET A 47 6.48 -1.50 -3.61
CA MET A 47 5.69 -2.73 -3.57
C MET A 47 4.68 -2.66 -2.42
N VAL A 48 3.40 -2.56 -2.75
CA VAL A 48 2.29 -2.44 -1.77
C VAL A 48 1.31 -3.58 -1.98
N PRO A 49 1.67 -4.84 -1.67
CA PRO A 49 0.72 -5.95 -1.76
C PRO A 49 -0.49 -5.68 -0.84
N PRO A 50 -1.71 -6.05 -1.25
CA PRO A 50 -2.92 -5.81 -0.48
C PRO A 50 -2.99 -6.82 0.68
N MET A 51 -2.25 -6.52 1.75
CA MET A 51 -2.21 -7.31 2.98
C MET A 51 -3.06 -6.61 4.04
N PRO A 52 -4.27 -7.14 4.36
CA PRO A 52 -5.14 -6.56 5.36
C PRO A 52 -4.45 -6.42 6.72
N ALA A 53 -4.51 -5.23 7.29
CA ALA A 53 -4.17 -5.02 8.68
C ALA A 53 -5.43 -5.08 9.54
N TYR A 54 -5.36 -5.79 10.67
CA TYR A 54 -6.49 -5.94 11.59
C TYR A 54 -6.33 -5.16 12.90
N TYR A 55 -5.20 -4.46 13.09
CA TYR A 55 -4.94 -3.66 14.30
C TYR A 55 -5.92 -2.49 14.48
N ASN A 56 -6.59 -2.07 13.39
CA ASN A 56 -7.62 -1.03 13.39
C ASN A 56 -9.03 -1.61 13.63
N HIS A 57 -9.14 -2.90 13.95
CA HIS A 57 -10.40 -3.63 14.19
C HIS A 57 -11.48 -3.30 13.13
N PRO A 58 -11.23 -3.60 11.85
CA PRO A 58 -12.16 -3.28 10.77
C PRO A 58 -13.51 -3.98 11.04
N LYS A 59 -14.61 -3.26 10.81
CA LYS A 59 -15.97 -3.77 10.99
C LYS A 59 -16.56 -4.26 9.68
N THR A 60 -16.07 -3.73 8.56
CA THR A 60 -16.58 -4.08 7.23
C THR A 60 -15.44 -4.44 6.26
N ILE A 61 -15.80 -5.00 5.10
CA ILE A 61 -14.85 -5.31 4.01
C ILE A 61 -14.30 -4.02 3.40
N GLU A 62 -15.13 -2.97 3.39
CA GLU A 62 -14.75 -1.63 2.96
C GLU A 62 -13.64 -1.07 3.84
N ASP A 63 -13.68 -1.26 5.16
CA ASP A 63 -12.60 -0.82 6.06
C ASP A 63 -11.24 -1.45 5.70
N VAL A 64 -11.25 -2.73 5.31
CA VAL A 64 -10.05 -3.45 4.87
C VAL A 64 -9.54 -2.90 3.53
N THR A 65 -10.46 -2.63 2.61
CA THR A 65 -10.13 -2.07 1.29
C THR A 65 -9.58 -0.65 1.42
N ASP A 66 -10.23 0.18 2.24
CA ASP A 66 -9.81 1.54 2.56
C ASP A 66 -8.43 1.57 3.21
N HIS A 67 -8.11 0.58 4.05
CA HIS A 67 -6.77 0.43 4.59
C HIS A 67 -5.73 0.29 3.47
N VAL A 68 -5.94 -0.63 2.52
CA VAL A 68 -5.00 -0.85 1.39
C VAL A 68 -4.92 0.40 0.51
N VAL A 69 -6.05 1.01 0.17
CA VAL A 69 -6.10 2.25 -0.64
C VAL A 69 -5.29 3.35 0.03
N THR A 70 -5.40 3.49 1.35
CA THR A 70 -4.62 4.46 2.11
C THR A 70 -3.13 4.21 2.00
N ARG A 71 -2.67 2.96 2.11
CA ARG A 71 -1.24 2.63 1.97
C ARG A 71 -0.71 2.94 0.57
N VAL A 72 -1.55 2.82 -0.46
CA VAL A 72 -1.22 3.22 -1.83
C VAL A 72 -1.14 4.75 -1.94
N LEU A 73 -2.14 5.47 -1.44
CA LEU A 73 -2.18 6.94 -1.47
C LEU A 73 -1.05 7.58 -0.65
N ASP A 74 -0.67 6.99 0.48
CA ASP A 74 0.46 7.38 1.30
C ASP A 74 1.77 7.41 0.49
N GLN A 75 1.94 6.49 -0.47
CA GLN A 75 3.13 6.50 -1.34
C GLN A 75 3.21 7.78 -2.16
N PHE A 76 2.08 8.36 -2.56
CA PHE A 76 2.01 9.60 -3.33
C PHE A 76 1.94 10.86 -2.44
N GLY A 77 1.92 10.72 -1.12
CA GLY A 77 1.72 11.84 -0.20
C GLY A 77 0.30 12.40 -0.24
N LEU A 78 -0.68 11.59 -0.65
CA LEU A 78 -2.08 11.98 -0.73
C LEU A 78 -2.81 11.55 0.55
N GLU A 79 -3.46 12.50 1.21
CA GLU A 79 -4.24 12.21 2.41
C GLU A 79 -5.60 11.59 2.08
N TYR A 80 -5.93 10.50 2.77
CA TYR A 80 -7.22 9.84 2.66
C TYR A 80 -7.95 9.87 4.00
N HIS A 81 -8.89 10.80 4.12
CA HIS A 81 -9.60 11.12 5.37
C HIS A 81 -10.51 9.99 5.88
N LYS A 82 -10.88 9.02 5.04
CA LYS A 82 -11.78 7.93 5.43
C LYS A 82 -11.07 6.80 6.19
N ALA A 83 -9.76 6.71 6.10
CA ALA A 83 -9.04 5.63 6.75
C ALA A 83 -8.61 5.99 8.17
N ARG A 84 -8.87 5.05 9.08
CA ARG A 84 -8.36 5.08 10.44
C ARG A 84 -6.84 4.82 10.42
N ARG A 85 -6.06 5.88 10.53
CA ARG A 85 -4.61 5.79 10.73
C ARG A 85 -4.29 5.45 12.18
N TRP A 86 -3.26 4.64 12.39
CA TRP A 86 -2.74 4.38 13.73
C TRP A 86 -2.14 5.65 14.31
N SER A 87 -2.65 6.11 15.45
CA SER A 87 -2.24 7.36 16.13
C SER A 87 -1.08 7.18 17.13
N GLY A 88 -0.50 5.97 17.23
CA GLY A 88 0.58 5.68 18.16
C GLY A 88 0.12 5.41 19.59
N LEU A 89 1.05 4.94 20.42
CA LEU A 89 0.80 4.63 21.84
C LEU A 89 0.41 5.88 22.67
N ARG A 90 0.88 7.06 22.28
CA ARG A 90 0.58 8.34 22.99
C ARG A 90 -0.90 8.73 22.95
N ALA A 91 -1.63 8.31 21.92
CA ALA A 91 -3.07 8.56 21.86
C ALA A 91 -3.85 7.73 22.89
N VAL A 92 -3.29 6.61 23.35
CA VAL A 92 -3.91 5.71 24.33
C VAL A 92 -3.83 6.31 25.75
N GLU A 93 -2.75 7.03 26.07
CA GLU A 93 -2.55 7.67 27.38
C GLU A 93 -3.60 8.74 27.68
N ASN A 94 -4.02 9.50 26.67
CA ASN A 94 -5.05 10.55 26.83
C ASN A 94 -6.45 9.97 27.12
N VAL A 95 -6.76 8.79 26.58
CA VAL A 95 -8.06 8.12 26.82
C VAL A 95 -8.13 7.54 28.23
N SER A 96 -6.99 7.15 28.83
CA SER A 96 -6.94 6.66 30.20
C SER A 96 -7.09 7.78 31.24
N GLN A 97 -6.69 9.02 30.92
CA GLN A 97 -6.84 10.16 31.84
C GLN A 97 -8.21 10.84 31.77
N GLU A 98 -9.00 10.65 30.70
CA GLU A 98 -10.39 11.12 30.64
C GLU A 98 -11.40 10.20 31.35
N ASN A 99 -10.98 8.99 31.73
CA ASN A 99 -11.83 8.00 32.40
C ASN A 99 -11.51 7.84 33.91
N GLU A 100 -10.71 8.76 34.48
CA GLU A 100 -10.55 8.99 35.93
C GLU A 100 -11.21 10.32 36.32
#